data_AF-A0A073JUW8-F1
#
_entry.id   AF-A0A073JUW8-F1
#
_cell.length_a   1.000
_cell.length_b   1.000
_cell.length_c   1.000
_cell.angle_alpha   90.00
_cell.angle_beta   90.00
_cell.angle_gamma   90.00
#
_symmetry.space_group_name_H-M   'P 1'
#
loop_
_entity.id
_entity.type
_entity.pdbx_description
1 polymer ?
#
loop_
_entity_poly.entity_id
_entity_poly.type
_entity_poly.pdbx_seq_one_letter_code
_entity_poly.pdbx_strand_id
1 'polypeptide(L)'
;MGESFFDSVGNFFGIGYTTNERKRDEYSELYRYLKRKEKELEKDLKDATSAIKSYHKKDGTLHANKVPAREFEAKRPQKDEELSQFITHFEAALIDVGNAASQAYSKWLEYKAKAEAEEREAAAQNK
;
A
#
# COMPACT_ATOMS: atom_id res chain seq x y z
N MET A 1 -6.50 0.50 24.79
CA MET A 1 -5.93 -0.84 24.62
C MET A 1 -6.20 -1.24 23.19
N GLY A 2 -5.19 -1.15 22.32
CA GLY A 2 -5.33 -1.50 20.91
C GLY A 2 -4.98 -2.95 20.73
N GLU A 3 -5.97 -3.79 20.44
CA GLU A 3 -5.70 -5.14 19.97
C GLU A 3 -4.98 -5.02 18.62
N SER A 4 -3.76 -5.53 18.58
CA SER A 4 -2.95 -5.62 17.38
C SER A 4 -3.66 -6.55 16.40
N PHE A 5 -3.83 -6.12 15.14
CA PHE A 5 -4.42 -6.93 14.08
C PHE A 5 -3.80 -8.35 13.98
N PHE A 6 -2.54 -8.50 14.41
CA PHE A 6 -1.82 -9.77 14.43
C PHE A 6 -2.27 -10.73 15.55
N ASP A 7 -2.76 -10.25 16.69
CA ASP A 7 -3.20 -11.09 17.81
C ASP A 7 -4.53 -11.82 17.47
N SER A 8 -5.37 -11.21 16.64
CA SER A 8 -6.61 -11.82 16.15
C SER A 8 -6.36 -13.00 15.19
N VAL A 9 -5.25 -12.96 14.42
CA VAL A 9 -4.88 -14.01 13.47
C VAL A 9 -4.31 -15.25 14.18
N GLY A 10 -3.65 -15.06 15.33
CA GLY A 10 -3.04 -16.15 16.08
C GLY A 10 -4.03 -17.14 16.69
N ASN A 11 -5.26 -16.72 16.99
CA ASN A 11 -6.21 -17.50 17.78
C ASN A 11 -7.16 -18.39 16.96
N PHE A 12 -7.14 -18.32 15.62
CA PHE A 12 -8.07 -19.07 14.75
C PHE A 12 -7.51 -20.41 14.21
N PHE A 13 -6.19 -20.66 14.27
CA PHE A 13 -5.50 -21.74 13.52
C PHE A 13 -4.92 -22.88 14.38
N GLY A 14 -5.47 -23.13 15.57
CA GLY A 14 -4.85 -23.97 16.61
C GLY A 14 -4.87 -25.49 16.45
N ILE A 15 -5.32 -26.10 15.34
CA ILE A 15 -5.36 -27.57 15.19
C ILE A 15 -4.94 -27.97 13.76
N GLY A 16 -3.71 -28.46 13.59
CA GLY A 16 -3.30 -29.23 12.40
C GLY A 16 -2.33 -28.59 11.39
N TYR A 17 -1.88 -27.35 11.60
CA TYR A 17 -0.99 -26.65 10.65
C TYR A 17 0.51 -26.80 10.96
N THR A 18 1.35 -27.05 9.95
CA THR A 18 2.81 -26.95 10.12
C THR A 18 3.26 -25.49 10.20
N THR A 19 4.43 -25.23 10.77
CA THR A 19 4.94 -23.85 10.91
C THR A 19 5.17 -23.17 9.56
N ASN A 20 5.56 -23.93 8.52
CA ASN A 20 5.79 -23.37 7.19
C ASN A 20 4.49 -23.12 6.42
N GLU A 21 3.47 -23.96 6.59
CA GLU A 21 2.14 -23.70 6.02
C GLU A 21 1.52 -22.43 6.59
N ARG A 22 1.64 -22.23 7.91
CA ARG A 22 1.18 -20.98 8.55
C ARG A 22 1.89 -19.76 7.97
N LYS A 23 3.22 -19.80 7.89
CA LYS A 23 4.01 -18.69 7.32
C LYS A 23 3.69 -18.46 5.85
N ARG A 24 3.48 -19.51 5.05
CA ARG A 24 3.01 -19.39 3.67
C ARG A 24 1.71 -18.60 3.64
N ASP A 25 0.71 -18.98 4.42
CA ASP A 25 -0.60 -18.32 4.39
C ASP A 25 -0.50 -16.86 4.87
N GLU A 26 0.28 -16.59 5.92
CA GLU A 26 0.58 -15.23 6.40
C GLU A 26 1.19 -14.34 5.29
N TYR A 27 2.20 -14.83 4.57
CA TYR A 27 2.80 -14.06 3.47
C TYR A 27 1.87 -13.94 2.25
N SER A 28 0.98 -14.90 2.02
CA SER A 28 -0.04 -14.81 0.96
C SER A 28 -1.02 -13.68 1.24
N GLU A 29 -1.52 -13.60 2.49
CA GLU A 29 -2.44 -12.54 2.91
C GLU A 29 -1.75 -11.18 2.93
N LEU A 30 -0.50 -11.11 3.42
CA LEU A 30 0.29 -9.88 3.38
C LEU A 30 0.47 -9.37 1.94
N TYR A 31 0.80 -10.26 1.00
CA TYR A 31 0.91 -9.90 -0.41
C TYR A 31 -0.41 -9.34 -0.96
N ARG A 32 -1.54 -10.02 -0.70
CA ARG A 32 -2.87 -9.56 -1.14
C ARG A 32 -3.21 -8.19 -0.55
N TYR A 33 -2.94 -7.99 0.73
CA TYR A 33 -3.14 -6.72 1.42
C TYR A 33 -2.34 -5.59 0.76
N LEU A 34 -1.04 -5.82 0.51
CA LEU A 34 -0.16 -4.82 -0.09
C LEU A 34 -0.56 -4.49 -1.53
N LYS A 35 -0.91 -5.49 -2.36
CA LYS A 35 -1.41 -5.26 -3.73
C LYS A 35 -2.72 -4.47 -3.74
N ARG A 36 -3.59 -4.66 -2.75
CA ARG A 36 -4.82 -3.85 -2.63
C ARG A 36 -4.47 -2.40 -2.29
N LYS A 37 -3.56 -2.18 -1.34
CA LYS A 37 -3.11 -0.83 -0.95
C LYS A 37 -2.38 -0.11 -2.07
N GLU A 38 -1.56 -0.81 -2.84
CA GLU A 38 -0.93 -0.28 -4.06
C GLU A 38 -1.98 0.25 -5.03
N LYS A 39 -3.02 -0.54 -5.35
CA LYS A 39 -4.11 -0.13 -6.25
C LYS A 39 -4.93 1.05 -5.73
N GLU A 40 -5.22 1.06 -4.43
CA GLU A 40 -5.90 2.20 -3.79
C GLU A 40 -5.07 3.47 -3.97
N LEU A 41 -3.77 3.39 -3.70
CA LEU A 41 -2.86 4.52 -3.79
C LEU A 41 -2.64 5.01 -5.23
N GLU A 42 -2.51 4.10 -6.19
CA GLU A 42 -2.47 4.44 -7.63
C GLU A 42 -3.70 5.24 -8.06
N LYS A 43 -4.88 4.81 -7.59
CA LYS A 43 -6.14 5.50 -7.90
C LYS A 43 -6.16 6.90 -7.28
N ASP A 44 -5.83 7.02 -6.00
CA ASP A 44 -5.85 8.30 -5.30
C ASP A 44 -4.85 9.30 -5.91
N LEU A 45 -3.64 8.84 -6.27
CA LEU A 45 -2.64 9.65 -6.98
C LEU A 45 -3.14 10.11 -8.36
N LYS A 46 -3.80 9.23 -9.10
CA LYS A 46 -4.39 9.57 -10.40
C LYS A 46 -5.48 10.63 -10.26
N ASP A 47 -6.34 10.49 -9.26
CA ASP A 47 -7.44 11.43 -9.00
C ASP A 47 -6.88 12.79 -8.55
N ALA A 48 -5.90 12.81 -7.63
CA ALA A 48 -5.22 14.02 -7.19
C ALA A 48 -4.50 14.74 -8.35
N THR A 49 -3.71 14.02 -9.14
CA THR A 49 -3.02 14.57 -10.32
C THR A 49 -3.99 15.13 -11.35
N SER A 50 -5.13 14.47 -11.55
CA SER A 50 -6.18 14.94 -12.47
C SER A 50 -6.86 16.20 -11.95
N ALA A 51 -7.15 16.28 -10.65
CA ALA A 51 -7.72 17.47 -10.02
C ALA A 51 -6.79 18.68 -10.16
N ILE A 52 -5.49 18.49 -9.94
CA ILE A 52 -4.46 19.53 -10.09
C ILE A 52 -4.37 20.00 -11.54
N LYS A 53 -4.29 19.08 -12.51
CA LYS A 53 -4.30 19.43 -13.93
C LYS A 53 -5.55 20.22 -14.31
N SER A 54 -6.71 19.86 -13.76
CA SER A 54 -7.97 20.60 -13.98
C SER A 54 -7.92 22.00 -13.38
N TYR A 55 -7.38 22.14 -12.16
CA TYR A 55 -7.18 23.43 -11.49
C TYR A 55 -6.28 24.36 -12.31
N HIS A 56 -5.14 23.87 -12.79
CA HIS A 56 -4.23 24.67 -13.63
C HIS A 56 -4.83 25.00 -15.00
N LYS A 57 -5.57 24.08 -15.63
CA LYS A 57 -6.23 24.33 -16.93
C LYS A 57 -7.32 25.39 -16.89
N LYS A 58 -7.93 25.63 -15.73
CA LYS A 58 -9.03 26.59 -15.59
C LYS A 58 -8.56 28.05 -15.56
N ASP A 59 -7.28 28.33 -15.83
CA ASP A 59 -6.66 29.65 -15.76
C ASP A 59 -7.07 30.39 -14.49
N GLY A 60 -6.33 30.13 -13.41
CA GLY A 60 -6.53 30.78 -12.11
C GLY A 60 -6.17 32.27 -12.10
N THR A 61 -6.58 33.05 -13.10
CA THR A 61 -6.65 34.50 -12.98
C THR A 61 -8.03 34.84 -12.44
N LEU A 62 -8.14 34.90 -11.11
CA LEU A 62 -9.16 35.75 -10.52
C LEU A 62 -8.90 37.15 -11.08
N HIS A 63 -9.88 37.76 -11.75
CA HIS A 63 -9.71 39.14 -12.24
C HIS A 63 -9.10 40.00 -11.13
N ALA A 64 -7.93 40.59 -11.40
CA ALA A 64 -7.09 41.30 -10.43
C ALA A 64 -7.83 42.41 -9.64
N ASN A 65 -9.00 42.83 -10.15
CA ASN A 65 -9.86 43.86 -9.56
C ASN A 65 -10.90 43.31 -8.55
N LYS A 66 -10.96 42.00 -8.25
CA LYS A 66 -11.84 41.44 -7.22
C LYS A 66 -11.05 41.17 -5.94
N VAL A 67 -11.38 41.89 -4.87
CA VAL A 67 -10.58 42.04 -3.64
C VAL A 67 -10.27 40.76 -2.82
N PRO A 68 -10.82 39.55 -3.03
CA PRO A 68 -10.20 38.35 -2.47
C PRO A 68 -8.92 37.89 -3.21
N ALA A 69 -8.72 38.31 -4.46
CA ALA A 69 -7.70 37.76 -5.36
C ALA A 69 -6.28 37.93 -4.84
N ARG A 70 -5.96 39.06 -4.20
CA ARG A 70 -4.57 39.39 -3.81
C ARG A 70 -4.02 38.51 -2.68
N GLU A 71 -4.84 38.21 -1.67
CA GLU A 71 -4.46 37.31 -0.57
C GLU A 71 -4.42 35.84 -1.03
N PHE A 72 -5.35 35.46 -1.91
CA PHE A 72 -5.35 34.14 -2.53
C PHE A 72 -4.15 33.93 -3.46
N GLU A 73 -3.79 34.92 -4.29
CA GLU A 73 -2.60 34.87 -5.15
C GLU A 73 -1.31 34.80 -4.34
N ALA A 74 -1.24 35.49 -3.20
CA ALA A 74 -0.07 35.42 -2.32
C ALA A 74 0.11 34.04 -1.67
N LYS A 75 -0.99 33.37 -1.30
CA LYS A 75 -0.94 32.05 -0.65
C LYS A 75 -0.94 30.86 -1.62
N ARG A 76 -1.35 31.07 -2.87
CA ARG A 76 -1.43 30.03 -3.89
C ARG A 76 -0.10 29.30 -4.12
N PRO A 77 1.06 29.97 -4.29
CA PRO A 77 2.34 29.28 -4.46
C PRO A 77 2.68 28.36 -3.30
N GLN A 78 2.41 28.78 -2.05
CA GLN A 78 2.66 27.96 -0.86
C GLN A 78 1.79 26.70 -0.87
N LYS A 79 0.52 26.81 -1.26
CA LYS A 79 -0.39 25.67 -1.36
C LYS A 79 -0.08 24.75 -2.53
N ASP A 80 0.35 25.31 -3.66
CA ASP A 80 0.82 24.52 -4.81
C ASP A 80 2.09 23.74 -4.44
N GLU A 81 3.00 24.34 -3.66
CA GLU A 81 4.21 23.68 -3.16
C GLU A 81 3.90 22.56 -2.15
N GLU A 82 3.08 22.84 -1.12
CA GLU A 82 2.62 21.82 -0.16
C GLU A 82 1.97 20.62 -0.88
N LEU A 83 1.14 20.90 -1.89
CA LEU A 83 0.48 19.87 -2.67
C LEU A 83 1.46 19.06 -3.52
N SER A 84 2.46 19.69 -4.12
CA SER A 84 3.52 18.99 -4.85
C SER A 84 4.32 18.08 -3.93
N GLN A 85 4.67 18.53 -2.73
CA GLN A 85 5.39 17.71 -1.75
C GLN A 85 4.55 16.50 -1.34
N PHE A 86 3.25 16.68 -1.15
CA PHE A 86 2.32 15.61 -0.81
C PHE A 86 2.26 14.55 -1.91
N ILE A 87 2.16 14.95 -3.18
CA ILE A 87 2.20 14.01 -4.31
C ILE A 87 3.50 13.21 -4.33
N THR A 88 4.64 13.88 -4.24
CA THR A 88 5.95 13.22 -4.24
C THR A 88 6.07 12.22 -3.09
N HIS A 89 5.53 12.54 -1.91
CA HIS A 89 5.49 11.61 -0.79
C HIS A 89 4.70 10.34 -1.12
N PHE A 90 3.50 10.46 -1.72
CA PHE A 90 2.71 9.29 -2.10
C PHE A 90 3.27 8.51 -3.27
N GLU A 91 3.94 9.16 -4.22
CA GLU A 91 4.68 8.46 -5.28
C GLU A 91 5.80 7.60 -4.69
N ALA A 92 6.55 8.12 -3.72
CA ALA A 92 7.56 7.34 -2.99
C ALA A 92 6.92 6.18 -2.20
N ALA A 93 5.83 6.44 -1.49
CA ALA A 93 5.11 5.41 -0.76
C ALA A 93 4.56 4.30 -1.68
N LEU A 94 4.13 4.65 -2.90
CA LEU A 94 3.68 3.67 -3.90
C LEU A 94 4.81 2.72 -4.30
N ILE A 95 6.01 3.26 -4.53
CA ILE A 95 7.20 2.46 -4.83
C ILE A 95 7.51 1.53 -3.65
N ASP A 96 7.49 2.04 -2.43
CA ASP A 96 7.76 1.24 -1.22
C ASP A 96 6.75 0.12 -1.02
N VAL A 97 5.46 0.39 -1.23
CA VAL A 97 4.41 -0.64 -1.15
C VAL A 97 4.60 -1.69 -2.24
N GLY A 98 4.94 -1.30 -3.48
CA GLY A 98 5.25 -2.24 -4.56
C GLY A 98 6.45 -3.14 -4.24
N ASN A 99 7.50 -2.57 -3.66
CA ASN A 99 8.69 -3.31 -3.20
C ASN A 99 8.33 -4.29 -2.07
N ALA A 100 7.57 -3.84 -1.08
CA ALA A 100 7.11 -4.68 0.02
C ALA A 100 6.21 -5.83 -0.47
N ALA A 101 5.31 -5.56 -1.43
CA ALA A 101 4.47 -6.58 -2.04
C ALA A 101 5.32 -7.64 -2.75
N SER A 102 6.33 -7.20 -3.50
CA SER A 102 7.26 -8.11 -4.19
C SER A 102 8.03 -8.99 -3.21
N GLN A 103 8.53 -8.42 -2.11
CA GLN A 103 9.21 -9.18 -1.05
C GLN A 103 8.28 -10.17 -0.35
N ALA A 104 7.04 -9.78 -0.04
CA ALA A 104 6.04 -10.67 0.54
C ALA A 104 5.74 -11.85 -0.39
N TYR A 105 5.64 -11.62 -1.69
CA TYR A 105 5.45 -12.68 -2.68
C TYR A 105 6.65 -13.63 -2.75
N SER A 106 7.88 -13.10 -2.73
CA SER A 106 9.09 -13.94 -2.66
C SER A 106 9.10 -14.82 -1.41
N LYS A 107 8.75 -14.27 -0.25
CA LYS A 107 8.66 -15.05 1.00
C LYS A 107 7.55 -16.09 0.97
N TRP A 108 6.40 -15.77 0.38
CA TRP A 108 5.34 -16.74 0.14
C TRP A 108 5.85 -17.93 -0.70
N LEU A 109 6.60 -17.68 -1.79
CA LEU A 109 7.19 -18.75 -2.61
C LEU A 109 8.17 -19.61 -1.81
N GLU A 110 9.05 -18.99 -1.00
CA GLU A 110 9.98 -19.71 -0.14
C GLU A 110 9.26 -20.65 0.83
N TYR A 111 8.24 -20.15 1.54
CA TYR A 111 7.51 -20.95 2.54
C TYR A 111 6.58 -21.98 1.90
N LYS A 112 6.05 -21.70 0.71
CA LYS A 112 5.33 -22.70 -0.08
C LYS A 112 6.22 -23.90 -0.40
N ALA A 113 7.43 -23.66 -0.90
CA ALA A 113 8.37 -24.74 -1.20
C ALA A 113 8.80 -25.53 0.04
N LYS A 114 8.99 -24.84 1.18
CA LYS A 114 9.31 -25.49 2.45
C LYS A 114 8.17 -26.36 2.99
N ALA A 115 6.93 -25.88 2.91
CA ALA A 115 5.74 -26.65 3.30
C ALA A 115 5.60 -27.92 2.45
N GLU A 116 5.78 -27.80 1.12
CA GLU A 116 5.75 -28.96 0.20
C GLU A 116 6.87 -29.97 0.50
N ALA A 117 8.04 -29.52 0.95
CA ALA A 117 9.13 -30.41 1.36
C ALA A 117 8.80 -31.15 2.66
N GLU A 118 8.28 -30.45 3.68
CA GLU A 118 7.84 -31.05 4.95
C GLU A 118 6.74 -32.10 4.74
N GLU A 119 5.75 -31.82 3.87
CA GLU A 119 4.70 -32.78 3.53
C GLU A 119 5.28 -34.07 2.90
N ARG A 120 6.28 -33.94 2.01
CA ARG A 120 6.94 -35.10 1.37
C ARG A 120 7.74 -35.91 2.38
N GLU A 121 8.46 -35.26 3.29
CA GLU A 121 9.20 -35.94 4.35
C GLU A 121 8.27 -36.65 5.32
N ALA A 122 7.17 -36.01 5.75
CA ALA A 122 6.15 -36.62 6.59
C ALA A 122 5.48 -37.82 5.91
N ALA A 123 5.21 -37.74 4.60
CA ALA A 123 4.65 -38.86 3.83
C ALA A 123 5.65 -40.02 3.62
N ALA A 124 6.96 -39.72 3.59
CA ALA A 124 8.02 -40.72 3.47
C ALA A 124 8.32 -41.45 4.78
N GLN A 125 8.19 -40.78 5.94
CA GLN A 125 8.39 -41.41 7.26
C GLN A 125 7.19 -42.26 7.73
N ASN A 126 6.00 -42.04 7.17
CA ASN A 126 4.80 -42.81 7.47
C ASN A 126 4.59 -44.04 6.53
N LYS A 127 5.62 -44.42 5.77
CA LYS A 127 5.67 -45.62 4.91
C LYS A 127 6.63 -46.65 5.45
#